data_AF-A0A426RZ05-F1
#
_entry.id   AF-A0A426RZ05-F1
#
_cell.length_a   1.000
_cell.length_b   1.000
_cell.length_c   1.000
_cell.angle_alpha   90.00
_cell.angle_beta   90.00
_cell.angle_gamma   90.00
#
_symmetry.space_group_name_H-M   'P 1'
#
loop_
_entity.id
_entity.type
_entity.pdbx_description
1 polymer ?
#
loop_
_entity_poly.entity_id
_entity_poly.type
_entity_poly.pdbx_seq_one_letter_code
_entity_poly.pdbx_strand_id
1 'polypeptide(L)'
;MDLVEFLRARLDEDERIARATQINNLKAEVSFHGTKSLSWDGDHDTYSTEGMPAPLAEHIAAHDPVRVLAEVEAKRRAVDECAYWNEKLAQEAANPSAHPQPGLGLILDAVNPILPALALPYADHPDYREEWRP
;
A
#
# COMPACT_ATOMS: atom_id res chain seq x y z
N MET A 1 3.87 15.37 12.01
CA MET A 1 3.82 14.20 11.12
C MET A 1 5.21 13.66 10.92
N ASP A 2 5.48 12.46 11.41
CA ASP A 2 6.64 11.66 11.01
C ASP A 2 6.30 10.73 9.82
N LEU A 3 7.26 9.92 9.37
CA LEU A 3 7.09 9.01 8.23
C LEU A 3 6.06 7.90 8.50
N VAL A 4 5.97 7.40 9.73
CA VAL A 4 5.01 6.36 10.12
C VAL A 4 3.60 6.94 10.12
N GLU A 5 3.42 8.12 10.70
CA GLU A 5 2.15 8.86 10.69
C GLU A 5 1.72 9.19 9.25
N PHE A 6 2.66 9.62 8.38
CA PHE A 6 2.38 9.85 6.96
C PHE A 6 1.90 8.57 6.26
N LEU A 7 2.62 7.46 6.41
CA LEU A 7 2.26 6.19 5.77
C LEU A 7 0.89 5.70 6.23
N ARG A 8 0.59 5.77 7.53
CA ARG A 8 -0.74 5.42 8.05
C ARG A 8 -1.83 6.27 7.41
N ALA A 9 -1.64 7.59 7.34
CA ALA A 9 -2.62 8.48 6.73
C ALA A 9 -2.83 8.21 5.22
N ARG A 10 -1.77 7.86 4.48
CA ARG A 10 -1.89 7.50 3.05
C ARG A 10 -2.57 6.15 2.84
N LEU A 11 -2.28 5.17 3.69
CA LEU A 11 -2.94 3.87 3.65
C LEU A 11 -4.42 3.94 4.03
N ASP A 12 -4.78 4.84 4.96
CA ASP A 12 -6.18 5.12 5.29
C ASP A 12 -6.93 5.75 4.10
N GLU A 13 -6.28 6.64 3.36
CA GLU A 13 -6.84 7.24 2.15
C GLU A 13 -7.03 6.20 1.03
N ASP A 14 -6.03 5.33 0.79
CA ASP A 14 -6.13 4.24 -0.17
C ASP A 14 -7.27 3.27 0.18
N GLU A 15 -7.40 2.90 1.45
CA GLU A 15 -8.54 2.10 1.93
C GLU A 15 -9.87 2.81 1.69
N ARG A 16 -9.97 4.10 2.04
CA ARG A 16 -11.19 4.89 1.88
C ARG A 16 -11.62 4.92 0.41
N ILE A 17 -10.69 5.15 -0.50
CA ILE A 17 -10.94 5.16 -1.95
C ILE A 17 -11.38 3.77 -2.41
N ALA A 18 -10.65 2.72 -2.03
CA ALA A 18 -10.98 1.35 -2.44
C ALA A 18 -12.40 0.94 -1.97
N ARG A 19 -12.75 1.22 -0.70
CA ARG A 19 -14.09 0.93 -0.16
C ARG A 19 -15.21 1.73 -0.85
N ALA A 20 -14.93 2.97 -1.26
CA ALA A 20 -15.93 3.83 -1.89
C ALA A 20 -16.36 3.33 -3.27
N THR A 21 -15.56 2.49 -3.94
CA THR A 21 -15.89 1.96 -5.28
C THR A 21 -17.12 1.05 -5.27
N GLN A 22 -17.37 0.32 -4.16
CA GLN A 22 -18.39 -0.74 -4.06
C GLN A 22 -18.26 -1.85 -5.14
N ILE A 23 -17.15 -1.87 -5.87
CA ILE A 23 -16.80 -2.85 -6.90
C ILE A 23 -15.96 -3.94 -6.23
N ASN A 24 -16.29 -5.20 -6.48
CA ASN A 24 -15.54 -6.35 -5.99
C ASN A 24 -15.33 -7.37 -7.12
N ASN A 25 -14.20 -8.07 -7.08
CA ASN A 25 -13.89 -9.17 -8.01
C ASN A 25 -13.89 -8.70 -9.48
N LEU A 26 -13.29 -7.53 -9.73
CA LEU A 26 -13.16 -6.95 -11.06
C LEU A 26 -12.35 -7.84 -12.00
N LYS A 27 -12.89 -8.14 -13.18
CA LYS A 27 -12.30 -9.01 -14.20
C LYS A 27 -12.30 -8.34 -15.56
N ALA A 28 -11.24 -8.57 -16.31
CA ALA A 28 -11.16 -8.18 -17.72
C ALA A 28 -11.57 -9.38 -18.60
N GLU A 29 -12.74 -9.31 -19.20
CA GLU A 29 -13.32 -10.36 -20.05
C GLU A 29 -13.20 -10.02 -21.53
N VAL A 30 -13.09 -11.05 -22.38
CA VAL A 30 -13.01 -10.86 -23.83
C VAL A 30 -14.43 -10.72 -24.39
N SER A 31 -14.69 -9.61 -25.07
CA SER A 31 -15.94 -9.38 -25.80
C SER A 31 -15.90 -10.03 -27.20
N PHE A 32 -17.08 -10.24 -27.78
CA PHE A 32 -17.27 -10.88 -29.09
C PHE A 32 -16.49 -10.19 -30.25
N HIS A 33 -16.17 -8.90 -30.11
CA HIS A 33 -15.48 -8.10 -31.13
C HIS A 33 -13.95 -8.01 -30.94
N GLY A 34 -13.35 -8.80 -30.05
CA GLY A 34 -11.90 -8.82 -29.81
C GLY A 34 -11.38 -7.70 -28.89
N THR A 35 -12.27 -6.85 -28.37
CA THR A 35 -12.01 -5.90 -27.28
C THR A 35 -12.18 -6.55 -25.91
N LYS A 36 -11.59 -5.99 -24.85
CA LYS A 36 -11.87 -6.42 -23.47
C LYS A 36 -12.86 -5.48 -22.78
N SER A 37 -13.77 -6.04 -22.00
CA SER A 37 -14.70 -5.34 -21.12
C SER A 37 -14.40 -5.66 -19.66
N LEU A 38 -14.85 -4.80 -18.74
CA LEU A 38 -14.74 -5.04 -17.30
C LEU A 38 -16.06 -5.62 -16.76
N SER A 39 -15.96 -6.65 -15.92
CA SER A 39 -17.08 -7.24 -15.17
C SER A 39 -16.73 -7.30 -13.67
N TRP A 40 -17.71 -7.21 -12.77
CA TRP A 40 -17.49 -7.31 -11.33
C TRP A 40 -18.74 -7.87 -10.61
N ASP A 41 -18.61 -8.25 -9.34
CA ASP A 41 -19.71 -8.78 -8.54
C ASP A 41 -20.65 -7.64 -8.06
N GLY A 42 -21.86 -7.56 -8.63
CA GLY A 42 -22.89 -6.56 -8.31
C GLY A 42 -24.21 -6.86 -9.03
N ASP A 43 -25.25 -6.05 -8.75
CA ASP A 43 -26.58 -6.16 -9.39
C ASP A 43 -26.49 -5.77 -10.87
N HIS A 44 -26.08 -6.73 -11.72
CA HIS A 44 -26.19 -6.81 -13.18
C HIS A 44 -25.94 -5.57 -14.08
N ASP A 45 -25.50 -4.44 -13.56
CA ASP A 45 -25.05 -3.30 -14.34
C ASP A 45 -23.63 -3.62 -14.82
N THR A 46 -23.54 -4.42 -15.89
CA THR A 46 -22.32 -4.43 -16.68
C THR A 46 -22.19 -3.05 -17.29
N TYR A 47 -21.40 -2.16 -16.65
CA TYR A 47 -20.91 -0.97 -17.34
C TYR A 47 -20.06 -1.48 -18.49
N SER A 48 -20.66 -1.51 -19.68
CA SER A 48 -19.96 -1.84 -20.89
C SER A 48 -18.88 -0.78 -21.09
N THR A 49 -17.65 -1.15 -20.77
CA THR A 49 -16.46 -0.41 -21.17
C THR A 49 -16.08 -0.79 -22.60
N GLU A 50 -17.10 -0.90 -23.47
CA GLU A 50 -16.94 -1.26 -24.87
C GLU A 50 -15.91 -0.33 -25.52
N GLY A 51 -14.91 -0.93 -26.17
CA GLY A 51 -13.83 -0.18 -26.82
C GLY A 51 -12.60 0.09 -25.96
N MET A 52 -12.49 -0.41 -24.71
CA MET A 52 -11.22 -0.34 -23.98
C MET A 52 -10.13 -1.20 -24.62
N PRO A 53 -8.89 -0.67 -24.77
CA PRO A 53 -7.73 -1.48 -25.12
C PRO A 53 -7.51 -2.59 -24.08
N ALA A 54 -7.19 -3.80 -24.55
CA ALA A 54 -6.99 -4.95 -23.66
C ALA A 54 -5.99 -4.70 -22.50
N PRO A 55 -4.84 -4.03 -22.71
CA PRO A 55 -3.91 -3.74 -21.61
C PRO A 55 -4.49 -2.80 -20.55
N LEU A 56 -5.38 -1.87 -20.93
CA LEU A 56 -6.02 -0.96 -19.99
C LEU A 56 -7.03 -1.70 -19.12
N ALA A 57 -7.87 -2.56 -19.74
CA ALA A 57 -8.82 -3.37 -19.00
C ALA A 57 -8.10 -4.34 -18.02
N GLU A 58 -7.01 -4.96 -18.45
CA GLU A 58 -6.19 -5.82 -17.60
C GLU A 58 -5.56 -5.05 -16.43
N HIS A 59 -5.05 -3.84 -16.68
CA HIS A 59 -4.50 -2.99 -15.63
C HIS A 59 -5.56 -2.63 -14.59
N ILE A 60 -6.74 -2.16 -15.01
CA ILE A 60 -7.81 -1.80 -14.08
C ILE A 60 -8.27 -3.02 -13.27
N ALA A 61 -8.47 -4.17 -13.92
CA ALA A 61 -8.81 -5.43 -13.24
C ALA A 61 -7.72 -5.86 -12.24
N ALA A 62 -6.44 -5.66 -12.56
CA ALA A 62 -5.36 -5.92 -11.64
C ALA A 62 -5.37 -5.00 -10.41
N HIS A 63 -6.02 -3.83 -10.46
CA HIS A 63 -6.20 -2.93 -9.33
C HIS A 63 -7.60 -3.05 -8.69
N ASP A 64 -8.17 -4.27 -8.70
CA ASP A 64 -9.44 -4.60 -8.02
C ASP A 64 -9.44 -4.13 -6.55
N PRO A 65 -10.50 -3.44 -6.08
CA PRO A 65 -10.58 -2.93 -4.72
C PRO A 65 -10.32 -3.97 -3.62
N VAL A 66 -10.75 -5.22 -3.82
CA VAL A 66 -10.47 -6.32 -2.86
C VAL A 66 -8.97 -6.55 -2.72
N ARG A 67 -8.23 -6.56 -3.85
CA ARG A 67 -6.77 -6.67 -3.84
C ARG A 67 -6.13 -5.44 -3.18
N VAL A 68 -6.58 -4.23 -3.52
CA VAL A 68 -6.04 -2.99 -2.93
C VAL A 68 -6.19 -3.00 -1.40
N LEU A 69 -7.33 -3.44 -0.88
CA LEU A 69 -7.55 -3.57 0.56
C LEU A 69 -6.60 -4.60 1.20
N ALA A 70 -6.35 -5.73 0.53
CA ALA A 70 -5.38 -6.71 1.01
C ALA A 70 -3.94 -6.16 1.01
N GLU A 71 -3.58 -5.36 0.00
CA GLU A 71 -2.27 -4.67 -0.05
C GLU A 71 -2.14 -3.61 1.04
N VAL A 72 -3.18 -2.83 1.30
CA VAL A 72 -3.21 -1.85 2.40
C VAL A 72 -2.97 -2.54 3.74
N GLU A 73 -3.69 -3.63 4.01
CA GLU A 73 -3.51 -4.42 5.23
C GLU A 73 -2.08 -4.98 5.35
N ALA A 74 -1.52 -5.50 4.26
CA ALA A 74 -0.14 -5.99 4.24
C ALA A 74 0.87 -4.87 4.54
N LYS A 75 0.69 -3.68 3.94
CA LYS A 75 1.55 -2.52 4.18
C LYS A 75 1.41 -1.99 5.61
N ARG A 76 0.20 -1.97 6.18
CA ARG A 76 0.00 -1.59 7.58
C ARG A 76 0.78 -2.48 8.54
N ARG A 77 0.73 -3.81 8.34
CA ARG A 77 1.53 -4.75 9.14
C ARG A 77 3.02 -4.47 9.04
N ALA A 78 3.53 -4.20 7.83
CA ALA A 78 4.93 -3.85 7.64
C ALA A 78 5.31 -2.55 8.35
N VAL A 79 4.44 -1.53 8.28
CA VAL A 79 4.63 -0.25 8.99
C VAL A 79 4.62 -0.44 10.51
N ASP A 80 3.67 -1.22 11.03
CA ASP A 80 3.54 -1.48 12.47
C ASP A 80 4.73 -2.26 13.02
N GLU A 81 5.22 -3.27 12.29
CA GLU A 81 6.44 -4.00 12.66
C GLU A 81 7.67 -3.07 12.68
N CYS A 82 7.86 -2.26 11.63
CA CYS A 82 8.98 -1.32 11.58
C CYS A 82 8.89 -0.28 12.72
N ALA A 83 7.69 0.25 12.99
CA ALA A 83 7.47 1.20 14.06
C ALA A 83 7.76 0.59 15.43
N TYR A 84 7.30 -0.63 15.69
CA TYR A 84 7.57 -1.36 16.93
C TYR A 84 9.07 -1.53 17.17
N TRP A 85 9.81 -1.99 16.16
CA TRP A 85 11.25 -2.23 16.32
C TRP A 85 12.04 -0.93 16.44
N ASN A 86 11.66 0.13 15.72
CA ASN A 86 12.27 1.45 15.87
C ASN A 86 12.06 2.01 17.28
N GLU A 87 10.85 1.88 17.83
CA GLU A 87 10.56 2.32 19.20
C GLU A 87 11.37 1.51 20.22
N LYS A 88 11.41 0.18 20.07
CA LYS A 88 12.17 -0.70 20.95
C LYS A 88 13.65 -0.34 20.97
N LEU A 89 14.25 -0.10 19.81
CA LEU A 89 15.65 0.34 19.73
C LEU A 89 15.87 1.68 20.42
N ALA A 90 14.96 2.64 20.23
CA ALA A 90 15.03 3.93 20.90
C ALA A 90 14.97 3.79 22.44
N GLN A 91 14.13 2.89 22.95
CA GLN A 91 14.05 2.57 24.38
C GLN A 91 15.35 1.93 24.90
N GLU A 92 15.92 0.96 24.16
CA GLU A 92 17.19 0.33 24.52
C GLU A 92 18.35 1.34 24.52
N ALA A 93 18.40 2.22 23.52
CA ALA A 93 19.41 3.29 23.43
C ALA A 93 19.29 4.31 24.58
N ALA A 94 18.09 4.54 25.10
CA ALA A 94 17.86 5.43 26.24
C ALA A 94 18.32 4.83 27.58
N ASN A 95 18.42 3.49 27.69
CA ASN A 95 18.95 2.81 28.87
C ASN A 95 19.89 1.63 28.51
N PRO A 96 21.11 1.94 28.03
CA PRO A 96 22.03 0.90 27.55
C PRO A 96 22.42 -0.13 28.61
N SER A 97 22.46 0.28 29.89
CA SER A 97 22.77 -0.60 31.02
C SER A 97 21.71 -1.68 31.28
N ALA A 98 20.46 -1.48 30.86
CA ALA A 98 19.40 -2.46 30.99
C ALA A 98 19.30 -3.42 29.80
N HIS A 99 19.94 -3.10 28.66
CA HIS A 99 19.80 -3.82 27.39
C HIS A 99 21.16 -4.06 26.73
N PRO A 100 21.93 -5.07 27.19
CA PRO A 100 23.31 -5.27 26.76
C PRO A 100 23.49 -5.92 25.37
N GLN A 101 22.44 -6.08 24.55
CA GLN A 101 22.53 -6.82 23.29
C GLN A 101 22.98 -5.94 22.10
N PRO A 102 24.19 -6.13 21.54
CA PRO A 102 24.73 -5.23 20.51
C PRO A 102 24.20 -5.48 19.08
N GLY A 103 23.21 -6.35 18.89
CA GLY A 103 22.79 -6.84 17.57
C GLY A 103 21.57 -6.15 16.96
N LEU A 104 20.71 -5.53 17.78
CA LEU A 104 19.43 -5.00 17.31
C LEU A 104 19.60 -3.79 16.36
N GLY A 105 20.59 -2.94 16.63
CA GLY A 105 20.91 -1.79 15.77
C GLY A 105 21.30 -2.20 14.35
N LEU A 106 22.15 -3.22 14.20
CA LEU A 106 22.58 -3.72 12.88
C LEU A 106 21.43 -4.32 12.07
N ILE A 107 20.49 -5.01 12.74
CA ILE A 107 19.30 -5.54 12.09
C ILE A 107 18.45 -4.37 11.61
N LEU A 108 18.18 -3.39 12.47
CA LEU A 108 17.34 -2.25 12.12
C LEU A 108 17.94 -1.38 11.04
N ASP A 109 19.26 -1.16 10.99
CA ASP A 109 19.91 -0.48 9.86
C ASP A 109 19.58 -1.16 8.51
N ALA A 110 19.43 -2.48 8.49
CA ALA A 110 19.03 -3.23 7.30
C ALA A 110 17.52 -3.15 6.99
N VAL A 111 16.66 -2.96 8.00
CA VAL A 111 15.19 -2.89 7.84
C VAL A 111 14.68 -1.45 7.66
N ASN A 112 15.43 -0.45 8.12
CA ASN A 112 15.04 0.97 8.10
C ASN A 112 14.68 1.51 6.70
N PRO A 113 15.29 1.04 5.59
CA PRO A 113 14.88 1.45 4.24
C PRO A 113 13.47 1.03 3.82
N ILE A 114 12.80 0.13 4.56
CA ILE A 114 11.44 -0.32 4.23
C ILE A 114 10.44 0.82 4.30
N LEU A 115 10.47 1.67 5.33
CA LEU A 115 9.51 2.77 5.47
C LEU A 115 9.66 3.80 4.32
N PRO A 116 10.87 4.30 3.98
CA PRO A 116 11.09 5.10 2.77
C PRO A 116 10.60 4.43 1.47
N ALA A 117 10.86 3.13 1.29
CA ALA A 117 10.43 2.39 0.11
C ALA A 117 8.90 2.31 0.00
N LEU A 118 8.21 2.09 1.13
CA LEU A 118 6.74 2.09 1.18
C LEU A 118 6.14 3.48 0.91
N ALA A 119 6.91 4.55 1.10
CA ALA A 119 6.47 5.92 0.85
C ALA A 119 6.62 6.37 -0.61
N LEU A 120 7.39 5.65 -1.43
CA LEU A 120 7.63 5.98 -2.84
C LEU A 120 6.35 6.19 -3.68
N PRO A 121 5.27 5.40 -3.54
CA PRO A 121 4.04 5.62 -4.29
C PRO A 121 3.38 6.98 -4.01
N TYR A 122 3.76 7.64 -2.91
CA TYR A 122 3.20 8.90 -2.45
C TYR A 122 4.18 10.06 -2.61
N ALA A 123 5.26 9.92 -3.40
CA ALA A 123 6.28 10.95 -3.57
C ALA A 123 5.74 12.28 -4.13
N ASP A 124 4.64 12.24 -4.90
CA ASP A 124 3.97 13.42 -5.44
C ASP A 124 2.94 14.04 -4.47
N HIS A 125 2.77 13.46 -3.28
CA HIS A 125 1.83 13.97 -2.28
C HIS A 125 2.36 15.27 -1.63
N PRO A 126 1.54 16.32 -1.43
CA PRO A 126 2.02 17.60 -0.88
C PRO A 126 2.66 17.49 0.51
N ASP A 127 2.17 16.56 1.35
CA ASP A 127 2.75 16.28 2.67
C ASP A 127 4.02 15.40 2.63
N TYR A 128 4.39 14.87 1.46
CA TYR A 128 5.62 14.08 1.30
C TYR A 128 6.83 14.97 1.53
N ARG A 129 7.82 14.47 2.25
CA ARG A 129 9.08 15.18 2.48
C ARG A 129 10.21 14.50 1.72
N GLU A 130 11.01 15.30 1.03
CA GLU A 130 12.19 14.80 0.29
C GLU A 130 13.20 14.07 1.20
N GLU A 131 13.22 14.36 2.50
CA GLU A 131 14.04 13.64 3.49
C GLU A 131 13.65 12.15 3.65
N TRP A 132 12.47 11.75 3.18
CA TRP A 132 11.99 10.36 3.19
C TRP A 132 12.30 9.61 1.90
N ARG A 133 12.93 10.27 0.92
CA ARG A 133 13.35 9.61 -0.32
C ARG A 133 14.57 8.71 -0.03
N PRO A 134 14.55 7.42 -0.43
CA PRO A 134 15.67 6.50 -0.24
C PRO A 134 16.99 6.97 -0.86
#